data_AF-A0A5E4ZAA9-F1
#
_entry.id   AF-A0A5E4ZAA9-F1
#
_cell.length_a   1.000
_cell.length_b   1.000
_cell.length_c   1.000
_cell.angle_alpha   90.00
_cell.angle_beta   90.00
_cell.angle_gamma   90.00
#
_symmetry.space_group_name_H-M   'P 1'
#
loop_
_entity.id
_entity.type
_entity.pdbx_description
1 polymer ?
#
loop_
_entity_poly.entity_id
_entity_poly.type
_entity_poly.pdbx_seq_one_letter_code
_entity_poly.pdbx_strand_id
1 'polypeptide(L)'
;MVHLIPNLRRVALAHGLRVLGCPDYLLLGTFRRALSPWLDAWQCDRLLLTRHDWPSHCAFEADELATVAMATTGKQLDAVCAARTSPGTSGASDDPFAMIDDVATVHMAARILLPPPGMTAAAVDGDPVMDDIWPRLAALEKMLCMSSTTH
;
A
#
# COMPACT_ATOMS: atom_id res chain seq x y z
N MET A 1 0.56 20.39 -0.43
CA MET A 1 -0.37 19.32 0.00
C MET A 1 -1.06 18.57 -1.15
N VAL A 2 -1.19 19.11 -2.37
CA VAL A 2 -1.96 18.45 -3.46
C VAL A 2 -1.21 17.27 -4.13
N HIS A 3 0.13 17.26 -4.13
CA HIS A 3 0.92 16.14 -4.67
C HIS A 3 0.96 14.88 -3.79
N LEU A 4 0.62 15.01 -2.50
CA LEU A 4 0.60 13.87 -1.58
C LEU A 4 -0.50 12.87 -1.96
N ILE A 5 -1.66 13.37 -2.39
CA ILE A 5 -2.89 12.61 -2.62
C ILE A 5 -2.78 11.58 -3.78
N PRO A 6 -2.32 11.95 -5.00
CA PRO A 6 -2.17 10.99 -6.08
C PRO A 6 -1.04 9.97 -5.81
N ASN A 7 0.03 10.39 -5.14
CA ASN A 7 1.10 9.50 -4.73
C ASN A 7 0.61 8.46 -3.72
N LEU A 8 -0.25 8.86 -2.79
CA LEU A 8 -0.76 7.96 -1.74
C LEU A 8 -1.65 6.85 -2.32
N ARG A 9 -2.53 7.15 -3.29
CA ARG A 9 -3.32 6.12 -3.99
C ARG A 9 -2.44 5.13 -4.74
N ARG A 10 -1.45 5.64 -5.47
CA ARG A 10 -0.52 4.81 -6.24
C ARG A 10 0.32 3.91 -5.34
N VAL A 11 0.87 4.46 -4.26
CA VAL A 11 1.68 3.73 -3.28
C VAL A 11 0.81 2.70 -2.55
N ALA A 12 -0.43 3.04 -2.20
CA ALA A 12 -1.34 2.10 -1.56
C ALA A 12 -1.74 0.95 -2.49
N LEU A 13 -1.98 1.22 -3.76
CA LEU A 13 -2.24 0.19 -4.78
C LEU A 13 -1.03 -0.73 -4.96
N ALA A 14 0.17 -0.17 -5.13
CA ALA A 14 1.42 -0.91 -5.27
C ALA A 14 1.73 -1.81 -4.07
N HIS A 15 1.47 -1.30 -2.87
CA HIS A 15 1.61 -2.07 -1.64
C HIS A 15 0.60 -3.21 -1.58
N GLY A 16 -0.66 -2.94 -1.89
CA GLY A 16 -1.73 -3.94 -1.90
C GLY A 16 -1.45 -5.08 -2.86
N LEU A 17 -0.99 -4.77 -4.07
CA LEU A 17 -0.58 -5.76 -5.08
C LEU A 17 0.52 -6.69 -4.56
N ARG A 18 1.50 -6.15 -3.82
CA ARG A 18 2.56 -6.95 -3.20
C ARG A 18 2.02 -7.87 -2.11
N VAL A 19 1.14 -7.37 -1.26
CA VAL A 19 0.51 -8.17 -0.20
C VAL A 19 -0.36 -9.28 -0.79
N LEU A 20 -1.06 -9.01 -1.89
CA LEU A 20 -1.88 -9.99 -2.59
C LEU A 20 -1.08 -11.10 -3.27
N GLY A 21 0.22 -10.88 -3.54
CA GLY A 21 1.07 -11.96 -4.03
C GLY A 21 0.82 -12.36 -5.49
N CYS A 22 0.28 -11.46 -6.31
CA CYS A 22 -0.06 -11.74 -7.73
C CYS A 22 0.88 -11.01 -8.72
N PRO A 23 2.17 -11.36 -8.84
CA PRO A 23 3.08 -10.67 -9.76
C PRO A 23 2.72 -10.95 -11.22
N ASP A 24 2.17 -12.13 -11.50
CA ASP A 24 1.79 -12.57 -12.85
C ASP A 24 0.72 -11.67 -13.46
N TYR A 25 -0.12 -11.04 -12.64
CA TYR A 25 -1.15 -10.10 -13.12
C TYR A 25 -0.49 -8.86 -13.73
N LEU A 26 0.66 -8.44 -13.21
CA LEU A 26 1.43 -7.36 -13.83
C LEU A 26 2.11 -7.79 -15.13
N LEU A 27 2.12 -9.07 -15.52
CA LEU A 27 2.61 -9.51 -16.83
C LEU A 27 1.49 -9.54 -17.88
N LEU A 28 0.23 -9.52 -17.44
CA LEU A 28 -0.94 -9.62 -18.30
C LEU A 28 -1.47 -8.24 -18.68
N GLY A 29 -1.64 -8.01 -19.99
CA GLY A 29 -2.08 -6.73 -20.53
C GLY A 29 -3.46 -6.28 -20.02
N THR A 30 -4.38 -7.22 -19.75
CA THR A 30 -5.72 -6.93 -19.22
C THR A 30 -5.66 -6.26 -17.85
N PHE A 31 -4.86 -6.82 -16.95
CA PHE A 31 -4.67 -6.28 -15.60
C PHE A 31 -3.88 -4.96 -15.63
N ARG A 32 -2.85 -4.84 -16.48
CA ARG A 32 -2.15 -3.55 -16.67
C ARG A 32 -3.08 -2.44 -17.14
N ARG A 33 -4.04 -2.76 -18.02
CA ARG A 33 -5.06 -1.79 -18.48
C ARG A 33 -6.02 -1.42 -17.34
N ALA A 34 -6.45 -2.38 -16.55
CA ALA A 34 -7.30 -2.09 -15.38
C ALA A 34 -6.57 -1.20 -14.36
N LEU A 35 -5.25 -1.35 -14.21
CA LEU A 35 -4.43 -0.57 -13.28
C LEU A 35 -3.96 0.79 -13.84
N SER A 36 -4.08 1.02 -15.16
CA SER A 36 -3.52 2.21 -15.84
C SER A 36 -3.99 3.56 -15.31
N PRO A 37 -5.19 3.72 -14.72
CA PRO A 37 -5.58 4.99 -14.11
C PRO A 37 -4.70 5.40 -12.90
N TRP A 38 -3.93 4.46 -12.34
CA TRP A 38 -3.14 4.67 -11.12
C TRP A 38 -1.66 4.31 -11.27
N LEU A 39 -1.35 3.25 -12.04
CA LEU A 39 -0.01 2.74 -12.29
C LEU A 39 0.30 2.68 -13.79
N ASP A 40 1.35 3.38 -14.21
CA ASP A 40 1.82 3.32 -15.58
C ASP A 40 2.57 2.01 -15.87
N ALA A 41 2.75 1.67 -17.15
CA ALA A 41 3.46 0.46 -17.57
C ALA A 41 4.87 0.35 -16.93
N TRP A 42 5.62 1.46 -16.89
CA TRP A 42 6.93 1.50 -16.26
C TRP A 42 6.89 1.28 -14.74
N GLN A 43 5.82 1.73 -14.07
CA GLN A 43 5.64 1.52 -12.62
C GLN A 43 5.28 0.06 -12.33
N CYS A 44 4.50 -0.58 -13.20
CA CYS A 44 4.23 -2.01 -13.16
C CYS A 44 5.53 -2.82 -13.35
N ASP A 45 6.39 -2.40 -14.28
CA ASP A 45 7.70 -3.05 -14.50
C ASP A 45 8.61 -2.92 -13.27
N ARG A 46 8.64 -1.75 -12.62
CA ARG A 46 9.41 -1.59 -11.38
C ARG A 46 8.89 -2.43 -10.23
N LEU A 47 7.57 -2.58 -10.10
CA LEU A 47 6.99 -3.49 -9.10
C LEU A 47 7.43 -4.93 -9.35
N LEU A 48 7.46 -5.37 -10.61
CA LEU A 48 7.95 -6.69 -11.00
C LEU A 48 9.44 -6.90 -10.69
N LEU A 49 10.27 -5.87 -10.82
CA LEU A 49 11.70 -5.96 -10.47
C LEU A 49 11.94 -6.24 -8.98
N THR A 50 10.93 -6.00 -8.14
CA THR A 50 10.98 -6.28 -6.70
C THR A 50 10.36 -7.61 -6.29
N ARG A 51 10.30 -8.58 -7.24
CA ARG A 51 9.69 -9.92 -7.15
C ARG A 51 10.08 -10.81 -5.97
N HIS A 52 11.13 -10.47 -5.21
CA HIS A 52 11.77 -11.43 -4.31
C HIS A 52 10.88 -11.92 -3.16
N ASP A 53 9.79 -11.22 -2.84
CA ASP A 53 8.97 -11.45 -1.65
C ASP A 53 7.45 -11.49 -1.92
N TRP A 54 6.99 -11.92 -3.10
CA TRP A 54 5.55 -12.00 -3.36
C TRP A 54 4.97 -13.29 -2.73
N PRO A 55 4.02 -13.19 -1.76
CA PRO A 55 3.37 -14.36 -1.17
C PRO A 55 2.53 -15.13 -2.19
N SER A 56 2.11 -16.35 -1.85
CA SER A 56 1.44 -17.25 -2.80
C SER A 56 -0.02 -16.85 -3.12
N HIS A 57 -0.41 -17.23 -4.33
CA HIS A 57 -1.47 -16.70 -5.20
C HIS A 57 -2.87 -16.50 -4.61
N CYS A 58 -3.48 -15.38 -4.97
CA CYS A 58 -4.93 -15.15 -4.94
C CYS A 58 -5.49 -15.01 -6.36
N ALA A 59 -6.73 -15.44 -6.57
CA ALA A 59 -7.43 -15.28 -7.85
C ALA A 59 -8.36 -14.05 -7.81
N PHE A 60 -8.12 -13.06 -8.66
CA PHE A 60 -8.99 -11.89 -8.83
C PHE A 60 -9.26 -11.61 -10.30
N GLU A 61 -10.44 -11.05 -10.57
CA GLU A 61 -10.74 -10.46 -11.87
C GLU A 61 -9.98 -9.13 -12.06
N ALA A 62 -9.69 -8.78 -13.31
CA ALA A 62 -8.89 -7.60 -13.62
C ALA A 62 -9.50 -6.29 -13.09
N ASP A 63 -10.82 -6.17 -13.18
CA ASP A 63 -11.56 -4.97 -12.75
C ASP A 63 -11.65 -4.85 -11.22
N GLU A 64 -11.51 -5.96 -10.50
CA GLU A 64 -11.57 -5.98 -9.04
C GLU A 64 -10.20 -5.77 -8.39
N LEU A 65 -9.12 -6.09 -9.12
CA LEU A 65 -7.75 -6.08 -8.59
C LEU A 65 -7.36 -4.76 -7.94
N ALA A 66 -7.70 -3.62 -8.55
CA ALA A 66 -7.38 -2.30 -8.01
C ALA A 66 -8.08 -2.05 -6.68
N THR A 67 -9.37 -2.38 -6.61
CA THR A 67 -10.21 -2.20 -5.43
C THR A 67 -9.74 -3.11 -4.29
N VAL A 68 -9.49 -4.39 -4.58
CA VAL A 68 -9.03 -5.36 -3.58
C VAL A 68 -7.64 -4.97 -3.06
N ALA A 69 -6.71 -4.58 -3.93
CA ALA A 69 -5.39 -4.14 -3.50
C ALA A 69 -5.44 -2.91 -2.59
N MET A 70 -6.24 -1.90 -2.93
CA MET A 70 -6.43 -0.73 -2.06
C MET A 70 -7.11 -1.09 -0.73
N ALA A 71 -8.11 -1.98 -0.74
CA ALA A 71 -8.75 -2.47 0.48
C ALA A 71 -7.77 -3.25 1.38
N THR A 72 -6.91 -4.08 0.79
CA THR A 72 -5.85 -4.81 1.50
C THR A 72 -4.87 -3.87 2.20
N THR A 73 -4.38 -2.84 1.50
CA THR A 73 -3.54 -1.80 2.14
C THR A 73 -4.30 -1.06 3.23
N GLY A 74 -5.59 -0.77 3.01
CA GLY A 74 -6.44 -0.17 4.02
C GLY A 74 -6.52 -1.01 5.29
N LYS A 75 -6.78 -2.30 5.17
CA LYS A 75 -6.85 -3.23 6.30
C LYS A 75 -5.54 -3.27 7.09
N GLN A 76 -4.39 -3.28 6.41
CA GLN A 76 -3.09 -3.31 7.08
C GLN A 76 -2.77 -1.98 7.80
N LEU A 77 -3.11 -0.84 7.19
CA LEU A 77 -2.99 0.47 7.84
C LEU A 77 -3.85 0.55 9.11
N ASP A 78 -5.08 0.05 9.07
CA ASP A 78 -5.97 0.03 10.24
C ASP A 78 -5.44 -0.89 11.33
N ALA A 79 -4.89 -2.06 10.98
CA ALA A 79 -4.30 -2.99 11.93
C ALA A 79 -3.08 -2.35 12.65
N VAL A 80 -2.21 -1.65 11.93
CA VAL A 80 -1.05 -0.95 12.51
C VAL A 80 -1.52 0.20 13.43
N CYS A 81 -2.51 0.97 13.01
CA CYS A 81 -3.06 2.04 13.85
C CYS A 81 -3.75 1.49 15.11
N ALA A 82 -4.50 0.39 15.00
CA ALA A 82 -5.11 -0.29 16.15
C ALA A 82 -4.07 -0.90 17.12
N ALA A 83 -2.97 -1.44 16.59
CA ALA A 83 -1.87 -1.98 17.39
C ALA A 83 -1.14 -0.86 18.16
N ARG A 84 -0.97 0.33 17.55
CA ARG A 84 -0.35 1.50 18.22
C ARG A 84 -1.22 2.15 19.28
N THR A 85 -2.54 2.04 19.18
CA THR A 85 -3.49 2.56 20.18
C THR A 85 -3.78 1.56 21.31
N SER A 86 -3.32 0.31 21.19
CA SER A 86 -3.40 -0.69 22.26
C SER A 86 -2.43 -0.33 23.40
N PRO A 87 -2.91 -0.05 24.62
CA PRO A 87 -2.08 0.32 25.76
C PRO A 87 -1.41 -0.94 26.32
N GLY A 88 -0.30 -1.36 25.72
CA GLY A 88 0.30 -2.65 26.05
C GLY A 88 1.76 -2.80 25.66
N THR A 89 2.58 -1.75 25.74
CA THR A 89 4.02 -1.80 26.09
C THR A 89 4.52 -0.37 26.18
N SER A 90 4.75 0.07 27.41
CA SER A 90 5.43 1.31 27.74
C SER A 90 6.87 1.30 27.22
N GLY A 91 7.16 2.21 26.30
CA GLY A 91 8.50 2.66 25.97
C GLY A 91 8.40 4.14 25.61
N ALA A 92 8.23 4.98 26.62
CA ALA A 92 8.24 6.43 26.46
C ALA A 92 9.61 6.84 25.90
N SER A 93 9.68 7.05 24.59
CA SER A 93 10.71 7.88 23.99
C SER A 93 10.23 9.33 24.10
N ASP A 94 10.85 10.07 25.02
CA ASP A 94 10.66 11.52 25.21
C ASP A 94 11.22 12.31 24.02
N ASP A 95 10.58 12.21 22.85
CA ASP A 95 10.75 13.16 21.76
C ASP A 95 9.38 13.74 21.38
N PRO A 96 9.00 14.93 21.87
CA PRO A 96 7.60 15.39 21.84
C PRO A 96 7.11 15.96 20.50
N PHE A 97 7.92 15.96 19.42
CA PHE A 97 7.63 16.88 18.30
C PHE A 97 7.67 16.36 16.85
N ALA A 98 7.96 15.10 16.52
CA ALA A 98 8.31 14.81 15.11
C ALA A 98 7.71 13.60 14.38
N MET A 99 6.92 12.69 14.98
CA MET A 99 6.43 11.52 14.20
C MET A 99 4.98 11.07 14.40
N ILE A 100 4.32 11.42 15.51
CA ILE A 100 2.96 10.94 15.77
C ILE A 100 1.93 11.67 14.91
N ASP A 101 2.15 12.97 14.64
CA ASP A 101 1.22 13.82 13.89
C ASP A 101 1.19 13.50 12.39
N ASP A 102 2.35 13.19 11.81
CA ASP A 102 2.47 12.79 10.41
C ASP A 102 1.80 11.43 10.14
N VAL A 103 1.97 10.46 11.03
CA VAL A 103 1.39 9.11 10.87
C VAL A 103 -0.14 9.15 10.97
N ALA A 104 -0.68 9.89 11.94
CA ALA A 104 -2.13 10.06 12.09
C ALA A 104 -2.73 10.81 10.89
N THR A 105 -2.05 11.85 10.40
CA THR A 105 -2.47 12.62 9.22
C THR A 105 -2.44 11.77 7.95
N VAL A 106 -1.39 10.97 7.75
CA VAL A 106 -1.28 10.05 6.60
C VAL A 106 -2.31 8.94 6.68
N HIS A 107 -2.60 8.39 7.88
CA HIS A 107 -3.67 7.40 8.06
C HIS A 107 -5.05 8.00 7.76
N MET A 108 -5.34 9.21 8.24
CA MET A 108 -6.59 9.92 7.94
C MET A 108 -6.73 10.21 6.44
N ALA A 109 -5.66 10.68 5.80
CA ALA A 109 -5.63 10.87 4.34
C ALA A 109 -5.84 9.56 3.59
N ALA A 110 -5.25 8.45 4.05
CA ALA A 110 -5.47 7.13 3.49
C ALA A 110 -6.94 6.70 3.62
N ARG A 111 -7.60 6.96 4.76
CA ARG A 111 -9.04 6.65 4.92
C ARG A 111 -9.96 7.42 3.99
N ILE A 112 -9.60 8.66 3.63
CA ILE A 112 -10.35 9.45 2.64
C ILE A 112 -10.21 8.83 1.23
N LEU A 113 -9.08 8.17 0.95
CA LEU A 113 -8.71 7.73 -0.39
C LEU A 113 -8.93 6.24 -0.66
N LEU A 114 -8.91 5.41 0.38
CA LEU A 114 -9.04 3.96 0.29
C LEU A 114 -10.49 3.52 0.50
N PRO A 115 -10.88 2.34 -0.03
CA PRO A 115 -12.21 1.78 0.19
C PRO A 115 -12.56 1.70 1.69
N PRO A 116 -13.85 1.86 2.05
CA PRO A 116 -14.27 1.78 3.43
C PRO A 116 -13.95 0.40 4.03
N PRO A 117 -13.65 0.33 5.34
CA PRO A 117 -13.41 -0.94 6.01
C PRO A 117 -14.67 -1.84 5.88
N GLY A 118 -14.47 -3.08 5.42
CA GLY A 118 -15.56 -4.04 5.18
C GLY A 118 -15.89 -4.27 3.69
N MET A 119 -15.36 -3.46 2.78
CA MET A 119 -15.35 -3.81 1.35
C MET A 119 -14.36 -4.96 1.14
N THR A 120 -14.83 -6.06 0.55
CA THR A 120 -14.15 -7.35 0.34
C THR A 120 -12.63 -7.23 0.18
N ALA A 121 -11.91 -7.31 1.30
CA ALA A 121 -10.46 -7.47 1.32
C ALA A 121 -10.20 -8.98 1.29
N ALA A 122 -9.29 -9.41 0.42
CA ALA A 122 -8.86 -10.79 0.41
C ALA A 122 -8.37 -11.17 1.82
N ALA A 123 -8.86 -12.29 2.33
CA ALA A 123 -8.33 -12.89 3.55
C ALA A 123 -6.95 -13.47 3.20
N VAL A 124 -5.94 -12.61 3.10
CA VAL A 124 -4.55 -13.05 3.17
C VAL A 124 -4.33 -13.43 4.62
N ASP A 125 -4.47 -14.72 4.90
CA ASP A 125 -4.31 -15.37 6.21
C ASP A 125 -2.81 -15.48 6.58
N GLY A 126 -2.08 -14.41 6.33
CA GLY A 126 -0.73 -14.20 6.82
C GLY A 126 -0.81 -13.35 8.07
N ASP A 127 -0.31 -13.89 9.19
CA ASP A 127 -0.02 -13.12 10.40
C ASP A 127 0.61 -11.78 9.97
N PRO A 128 0.04 -10.62 10.33
CA PRO A 128 0.65 -9.35 9.98
C PRO A 128 1.97 -9.31 10.72
N VAL A 129 3.04 -9.76 10.06
CA VAL A 129 4.40 -9.51 10.51
C VAL A 129 4.44 -8.01 10.76
N MET A 130 4.52 -7.66 12.04
CA MET A 130 4.40 -6.31 12.59
C MET A 130 5.60 -5.44 12.22
N ASP A 131 6.17 -5.67 11.04
CA ASP A 131 7.12 -4.77 10.43
C ASP A 131 6.38 -3.47 10.10
N ASP A 132 6.97 -2.34 10.48
CA ASP A 132 6.40 -1.03 10.19
C ASP A 132 6.09 -0.92 8.68
N ILE A 133 4.80 -0.79 8.38
CA ILE A 133 4.28 -0.59 7.01
C ILE A 133 4.84 0.70 6.38
N TRP A 134 5.19 1.67 7.22
CA TRP A 134 5.63 3.01 6.81
C TRP A 134 6.96 3.02 6.03
N PRO A 135 8.06 2.40 6.49
CA PRO A 135 9.26 2.18 5.69
C PRO A 135 9.00 1.52 4.33
N ARG A 136 8.07 0.56 4.25
CA ARG A 136 7.73 -0.13 3.00
C ARG A 136 6.98 0.79 2.04
N LEU A 137 6.03 1.58 2.55
CA LEU A 137 5.32 2.61 1.76
C LEU A 137 6.28 3.70 1.28
N ALA A 138 7.20 4.17 2.13
CA ALA A 138 8.20 5.18 1.75
C ALA A 138 9.21 4.63 0.72
N ALA A 139 9.63 3.37 0.85
CA ALA A 139 10.48 2.71 -0.14
C ALA A 139 9.75 2.54 -1.48
N LEU A 140 8.47 2.16 -1.45
CA LEU A 140 7.60 2.09 -2.62
C LEU A 140 7.44 3.46 -3.28
N GLU A 141 7.17 4.51 -2.51
CA GLU A 141 7.08 5.87 -3.02
C GLU A 141 8.38 6.29 -3.70
N LYS A 142 9.52 6.18 -3.02
CA LYS A 142 10.84 6.50 -3.60
C LYS A 142 11.08 5.72 -4.89
N MET A 143 10.77 4.43 -4.90
CA MET A 143 10.89 3.60 -6.09
C MET A 143 9.96 4.08 -7.22
N LEU A 144 8.69 4.37 -6.94
CA LEU A 144 7.73 4.79 -7.97
C LEU A 144 7.97 6.23 -8.46
N CYS A 145 8.53 7.09 -7.61
CA CYS A 145 8.80 8.51 -7.89
C CYS A 145 10.18 8.78 -8.49
N MET A 146 11.09 7.80 -8.53
CA MET A 146 12.44 7.92 -9.10
C MET A 146 12.50 8.22 -10.62
N SER A 147 11.36 8.51 -11.27
CA SER A 147 11.31 9.04 -12.65
C SER A 147 10.69 10.44 -12.78
N SER A 148 10.33 11.12 -11.69
CA SER A 148 9.91 12.53 -11.77
C SER A 148 11.08 13.51 -11.69
N THR A 149 12.23 13.16 -12.28
CA THR A 149 13.23 14.13 -12.74
C THR A 149 13.33 14.05 -14.26
N THR A 150 12.21 14.33 -14.92
CA THR A 150 12.24 14.69 -16.35
C THR A 150 11.31 15.87 -16.57
N HIS A 151 11.97 17.01 -16.80
CA HIS A 151 11.54 18.31 -17.32
C HIS A 151 10.78 19.28 -16.41
#